data_AF-A0A8I3S416-F1
#
_entry.id   AF-A0A8I3S416-F1
#
_cell.length_a   1.000
_cell.length_b   1.000
_cell.length_c   1.000
_cell.angle_alpha   90.00
_cell.angle_beta   90.00
_cell.angle_gamma   90.00
#
_symmetry.space_group_name_H-M   'P 1'
#
loop_
_entity.id
_entity.type
_entity.pdbx_description
1 polymer ?
#
loop_
_entity_poly.entity_id
_entity_poly.type
_entity_poly.pdbx_seq_one_letter_code
_entity_poly.pdbx_strand_id
1 'polypeptide(L)' 'MKKITKGVLVVELVSCFWSLCFLLNKMNTSQDFRQTVSKKFAFILEIYYKSIEQSGMNQVREQDQEKWLKSKN' A
#
# COMPACT_ATOMS: atom_id res chain seq x y z
N MET A 1 12.40 -31.59 -16.27
CA MET A 1 11.86 -30.25 -16.62
C MET A 1 10.88 -29.64 -15.59
N LYS A 2 10.92 -30.00 -14.29
CA LYS A 2 9.95 -29.48 -13.27
C LYS A 2 10.53 -28.45 -12.27
N LYS A 3 11.82 -28.12 -12.35
CA LYS A 3 12.52 -27.26 -11.36
C LYS A 3 12.59 -25.78 -11.76
N ILE A 4 12.53 -25.48 -13.05
CA ILE A 4 12.70 -24.12 -13.60
C ILE A 4 11.47 -23.24 -13.37
N THR A 5 10.27 -23.85 -13.40
CA THR A 5 9.00 -23.13 -13.16
C THR A 5 8.87 -22.61 -11.73
N LYS A 6 9.43 -23.32 -10.74
CA LYS A 6 9.42 -22.85 -9.35
C LYS A 6 10.32 -21.62 -9.15
N GLY A 7 11.45 -21.55 -9.83
CA GLY A 7 12.35 -20.40 -9.76
C GLY A 7 11.74 -19.14 -10.37
N VAL A 8 11.12 -19.27 -11.56
CA VAL A 8 10.41 -18.16 -12.22
C VAL A 8 9.26 -17.65 -11.36
N LEU A 9 8.44 -18.53 -10.78
CA LEU A 9 7.32 -18.14 -9.93
C LEU A 9 7.77 -17.36 -8.69
N VAL A 10 8.89 -17.76 -8.08
CA VAL A 10 9.47 -17.05 -6.93
C VAL A 10 9.99 -15.67 -7.34
N VAL A 11 10.62 -15.55 -8.51
CA VAL A 11 11.11 -14.26 -9.02
C VAL A 11 9.94 -13.31 -9.31
N GLU A 12 8.86 -13.78 -9.93
CA GLU A 12 7.66 -12.96 -10.18
C GLU A 12 7.02 -12.47 -8.87
N LEU A 13 6.91 -13.35 -7.88
CA LEU A 13 6.41 -12.97 -6.56
C LEU A 13 7.33 -11.95 -5.89
N VAL A 14 8.64 -12.18 -5.85
CA VAL A 14 9.58 -11.25 -5.21
C VAL A 14 9.56 -9.88 -5.89
N SER A 15 9.53 -9.80 -7.23
CA SER A 15 9.41 -8.52 -7.94
C SER A 15 8.09 -7.83 -7.65
N CYS A 16 6.98 -8.57 -7.59
CA CYS A 16 5.67 -8.01 -7.24
C CYS A 16 5.64 -7.49 -5.80
N PHE A 17 6.14 -8.28 -4.85
CA PHE A 17 6.25 -7.91 -3.44
C PHE A 17 7.19 -6.73 -3.23
N TRP A 18 8.33 -6.68 -3.91
CA TRP A 18 9.27 -5.57 -3.81
C TRP A 18 8.67 -4.27 -4.34
N SER A 19 7.96 -4.33 -5.47
CA SER A 19 7.21 -3.21 -6.02
C SER A 19 6.10 -2.73 -5.07
N LEU A 20 5.37 -3.67 -4.45
CA LEU A 20 4.34 -3.35 -3.45
C LEU A 20 4.94 -2.72 -2.20
N CYS A 21 6.04 -3.26 -1.67
CA CYS A 21 6.76 -2.70 -0.53
C CYS A 21 7.29 -1.29 -0.83
N PHE A 22 7.80 -1.05 -2.03
CA PHE A 22 8.22 0.29 -2.47
C PHE A 22 7.04 1.27 -2.51
N LEU A 23 5.89 0.85 -3.03
CA LEU A 23 4.65 1.63 -3.01
C LEU A 23 4.19 1.94 -1.59
N LEU A 24 4.23 0.95 -0.69
CA LEU A 24 3.88 1.12 0.73
C LEU A 24 4.80 2.12 1.44
N ASN A 25 6.11 2.03 1.19
CA ASN A 25 7.08 2.96 1.77
C ASN A 25 6.84 4.39 1.26
N LYS A 26 6.52 4.52 -0.04
CA LYS A 26 6.17 5.80 -0.67
C LYS A 26 4.84 6.38 -0.16
N MET A 27 3.86 5.52 0.12
CA MET A 27 2.61 5.89 0.80
C MET A 27 2.86 6.35 2.24
N ASN A 28 3.88 5.82 2.94
CA ASN A 28 4.21 6.28 4.28
C ASN A 28 4.77 7.71 4.28
N THR A 29 5.55 8.07 3.25
CA THR A 29 6.20 9.38 3.13
C THR A 29 5.27 10.49 2.59
N SER A 30 4.34 10.19 1.69
CA SER A 30 3.49 11.20 1.05
C SER A 30 2.01 10.94 1.21
N GLN A 31 1.33 11.85 1.90
CA GLN A 31 -0.11 11.81 2.11
C GLN A 31 -0.91 12.07 0.83
N ASP A 32 -0.41 12.91 -0.08
CA ASP A 32 -1.03 13.15 -1.39
C ASP A 32 -0.92 11.91 -2.30
N PHE A 33 0.16 11.15 -2.13
CA PHE A 33 0.30 9.85 -2.78
C PHE A 33 -0.74 8.87 -2.26
N ARG A 34 -0.98 8.82 -0.93
CA ARG A 34 -2.09 8.03 -0.35
C ARG A 34 -3.45 8.45 -0.92
N GLN A 35 -3.69 9.74 -1.12
CA GLN A 35 -4.93 10.23 -1.74
C GLN A 35 -5.09 9.78 -3.19
N THR A 36 -4.00 9.81 -3.98
CA THR A 36 -4.00 9.38 -5.37
C THR A 36 -4.19 7.87 -5.49
N VAL A 37 -3.51 7.10 -4.64
CA VAL A 37 -3.68 5.64 -4.55
C VAL A 37 -5.08 5.29 -4.05
N SER A 38 -5.65 6.04 -3.10
CA SER A 38 -7.04 5.88 -2.66
C SER A 38 -8.02 5.98 -3.84
N LYS A 39 -7.84 7.00 -4.69
CA LYS A 39 -8.69 7.24 -5.86
C LYS A 39 -8.52 6.18 -6.95
N LYS A 40 -7.30 5.68 -7.16
CA LYS A 40 -6.97 4.81 -8.30
C LYS A 40 -6.97 3.31 -7.94
N PHE A 41 -6.63 2.98 -6.70
CA PHE A 41 -6.42 1.63 -6.17
C PHE A 41 -6.79 1.55 -4.68
N ALA A 42 -8.08 1.71 -4.37
CA ALA A 42 -8.59 1.66 -2.98
C ALA A 42 -8.21 0.37 -2.22
N PHE A 43 -8.07 -0.76 -2.93
CA PHE A 43 -7.68 -2.04 -2.33
C PHE A 43 -6.24 -2.04 -1.77
N ILE A 44 -5.29 -1.40 -2.46
CA ILE A 44 -3.89 -1.31 -2.00
C ILE A 44 -3.83 -0.47 -0.71
N LEU A 45 -4.62 0.60 -0.66
CA LEU A 45 -4.73 1.45 0.52
C LEU A 45 -5.36 0.71 1.71
N GLU A 46 -6.36 -0.15 1.47
CA GLU A 46 -6.97 -0.96 2.52
C GLU A 46 -5.97 -1.93 3.15
N ILE A 47 -5.14 -2.59 2.32
CA ILE A 47 -4.06 -3.46 2.79
C ILE A 47 -3.07 -2.65 3.64
N TYR A 48 -2.68 -1.46 3.19
CA TYR A 48 -1.80 -0.57 3.97
C TYR A 48 -2.40 -0.24 5.34
N TYR A 49 -3.67 0.16 5.42
CA TYR A 49 -4.31 0.44 6.70
C TYR A 49 -4.39 -0.80 7.60
N LYS A 50 -4.70 -1.98 7.06
CA LYS A 50 -4.68 -3.23 7.83
C LYS A 50 -3.29 -3.55 8.38
N SER A 51 -2.23 -3.34 7.59
CA SER A 51 -0.85 -3.54 8.05
C SER A 51 -0.45 -2.54 9.14
N ILE A 52 -0.88 -1.28 9.03
CA ILE A 52 -0.61 -0.21 10.00
C ILE A 52 -1.40 -0.43 11.30
N GLU A 53 -2.66 -0.85 11.20
CA GLU A 53 -3.50 -1.26 12.35
C GLU A 53 -2.90 -2.45 13.09
N GLN A 54 -2.38 -3.43 12.35
CA GLN A 54 -1.67 -4.57 12.94
C GLN A 54 -0.40 -4.15 13.69
N SER A 55 0.21 -3.02 13.30
CA SER A 55 1.32 -2.39 14.02
C SER A 55 0.86 -1.48 15.18
N GLY A 56 -0.44 -1.37 15.44
CA GLY A 56 -1.03 -0.56 16.51
C GLY A 56 -1.21 0.93 16.19
N MET A 57 -1.02 1.36 14.94
CA MET A 57 -1.04 2.77 14.54
C MET A 57 -2.35 3.18 13.85
N ASN A 58 -3.48 2.97 14.52
CA ASN A 58 -4.83 3.13 13.93
C ASN A 58 -5.16 4.59 13.52
N GLN A 59 -4.43 5.57 14.05
CA GLN A 59 -4.69 7.00 13.86
C GLN A 59 -4.39 7.50 12.43
N VAL A 60 -3.58 6.78 11.64
CA VAL A 60 -3.19 7.19 10.28
C VAL A 60 -4.40 7.26 9.34
N ARG A 61 -5.38 6.35 9.53
CA ARG A 61 -6.61 6.32 8.73
C ARG A 61 -7.46 7.57 8.98
N GLU A 62 -7.67 7.91 10.25
CA GLU A 62 -8.49 9.05 10.66
C GLU A 62 -7.88 10.38 10.19
N GLN A 63 -6.57 10.54 10.35
CA GLN A 63 -5.83 11.74 9.90
C GLN A 63 -5.92 11.93 8.38
N ASP A 64 -5.84 10.85 7.61
CA ASP A 64 -6.00 10.90 6.15
C ASP A 64 -7.43 11.29 5.77
N GLN A 65 -8.45 10.71 6.42
CA GLN A 65 -9.86 11.03 6.17
C GLN A 65 -10.18 12.49 6.49
N GLU A 66 -9.74 13.00 7.64
CA GLU A 66 -9.96 14.38 8.07
C GLU A 66 -9.36 15.37 7.06
N LYS A 67 -8.13 15.11 6.60
CA LYS A 67 -7.47 15.97 5.62
C LYS A 67 -8.14 15.92 4.25
N TRP A 68 -8.59 14.74 3.80
CA TRP A 68 -9.29 14.63 2.52
C TRP A 68 -10.64 15.32 2.54
N LEU A 69 -11.37 15.24 3.66
CA LEU A 69 -12.61 15.99 3.87
C LEU A 69 -12.33 17.50 3.82
N LYS A 70 -11.29 17.98 4.51
CA LYS A 70 -10.89 19.39 4.48
C LYS A 70 -10.45 19.87 3.09
N SER A 71 -9.81 19.02 2.28
CA SER A 71 -9.40 19.38 0.90
C SER A 71 -10.55 19.47 -0.10
N LYS A 72 -11.75 19.01 0.28
CA LYS A 72 -12.93 18.95 -0.58
C LYS A 72 -13.89 20.13 -0.37
N ASN A 73 -13.67 20.91 0.69
CA ASN A 73 -14.39 22.11 1.09
C ASN A 73 -13.58 23.35 0.74
#